data_AF-A0A917LQP1-F1
#
_entry.id   AF-A0A917LQP1-F1
#
_cell.length_a   1.000
_cell.length_b   1.000
_cell.length_c   1.000
_cell.angle_alpha   90.00
_cell.angle_beta   90.00
_cell.angle_gamma   90.00
#
_symmetry.space_group_name_H-M   'P 1'
#
loop_
_entity.id
_entity.type
_entity.pdbx_description
1 polymer ?
#
loop_
_entity_poly.entity_id
_entity_poly.type
_entity_poly.pdbx_seq_one_letter_code
_entity_poly.pdbx_strand_id
1 'polypeptide(L)' 'MNIQKKYKIGVEVTLDVIGGKWKSVILYHLTSGKKRTNELRSLMPEITQRMLTKQLRELERDKVN' A
#
# COMPACT_ATOMS: atom_id res chain seq x y z
N MET A 1 22.05 9.32 1.53
CA MET A 1 22.24 8.39 2.66
C MET A 1 21.08 7.42 2.69
N ASN A 2 21.31 6.14 2.37
CA ASN A 2 20.29 5.10 2.58
C ASN A 2 20.37 4.66 4.04
N ILE A 3 19.40 5.09 4.84
CA ILE A 3 19.26 4.62 6.22
C ILE A 3 18.61 3.23 6.13
N GLN A 4 19.40 2.16 6.34
CA GLN A 4 18.83 0.83 6.57
C GLN A 4 18.05 0.87 7.89
N LYS A 5 16.71 0.87 7.80
CA LYS A 5 15.85 0.70 8.97
C LYS A 5 16.05 -0.70 9.53
N LYS A 6 16.45 -0.78 10.80
CA LYS A 6 16.65 -2.04 11.53
C LYS A 6 15.39 -2.31 12.35
N TYR A 7 14.48 -3.13 11.83
CA TYR A 7 13.23 -3.48 12.51
C TYR A 7 13.50 -4.50 13.62
N LYS A 8 12.92 -4.29 14.81
CA LYS A 8 13.14 -5.11 16.00
C LYS A 8 12.02 -6.13 16.23
N ILE A 9 10.82 -5.87 15.72
CA ILE A 9 9.64 -6.75 15.87
C ILE A 9 8.82 -6.80 14.58
N GLY A 10 8.11 -7.92 14.34
CA GLY A 10 7.31 -8.10 13.12
C GLY A 10 6.24 -7.00 12.92
N VAL A 11 5.70 -6.47 14.01
CA VAL A 11 4.73 -5.36 14.02
C VAL A 11 5.32 -4.07 13.43
N GLU A 12 6.61 -3.77 13.65
CA GLU A 12 7.26 -2.60 13.06
C GLU A 12 7.43 -2.74 11.54
N VAL A 13 7.66 -3.96 11.05
CA VAL A 13 7.71 -4.25 9.61
C VAL A 13 6.31 -4.09 9.00
N THR A 14 5.27 -4.64 9.65
CA THR A 14 3.89 -4.46 9.21
C THR A 14 3.48 -2.99 9.22
N LEU A 15 3.87 -2.22 10.24
CA LEU A 15 3.61 -0.78 10.31
C LEU A 15 4.41 0.03 9.29
N ASP A 16 5.56 -0.43 8.81
CA ASP A 16 6.31 0.30 7.77
C ASP A 16 5.83 -0.07 6.35
N VAL A 17 5.43 -1.33 6.16
CA VAL A 17 4.93 -1.86 4.89
C VAL A 17 3.47 -1.48 4.65
N ILE A 18 2.62 -1.56 5.68
CA ILE A 18 1.17 -1.26 5.63
C ILE A 18 0.86 0.13 6.22
N GLY A 19 1.83 0.77 6.87
CA GLY A 19 1.67 2.11 7.43
C GLY A 19 1.36 3.14 6.37
N GLY A 20 0.33 3.92 6.64
CA GLY A 20 -0.17 4.96 5.75
C GLY A 20 -1.65 4.78 5.46
N LYS A 21 -2.36 5.90 5.30
CA LYS A 21 -3.80 5.95 5.05
C LYS A 21 -4.22 5.07 3.85
N TRP A 22 -3.36 4.92 2.85
CA TRP A 22 -3.76 4.37 1.56
C TRP A 22 -3.42 2.89 1.37
N LYS A 23 -2.26 2.40 1.84
CA LYS A 23 -1.86 1.00 1.63
C LYS A 23 -2.83 0.02 2.29
N SER A 24 -3.22 0.29 3.53
CA SER A 24 -4.22 -0.51 4.27
C SER A 24 -5.58 -0.56 3.56
N VAL A 25 -6.06 0.58 3.06
CA VAL A 25 -7.34 0.68 2.34
C VAL A 25 -7.27 -0.04 0.98
N ILE A 26 -6.16 0.08 0.25
CA ILE A 26 -5.93 -0.68 -0.99
C ILE A 26 -5.98 -2.17 -0.72
N LEU A 27 -5.22 -2.65 0.27
CA LEU A 27 -5.19 -4.07 0.64
C LEU A 27 -6.58 -4.57 1.06
N TYR A 28 -7.31 -3.78 1.85
CA TYR A 28 -8.69 -4.09 2.24
C TYR A 28 -9.59 -4.34 1.02
N HIS A 29 -9.55 -3.48 0.00
CA HIS A 29 -10.35 -3.68 -1.21
C HIS A 29 -9.90 -4.88 -2.05
N LEU A 30 -8.61 -5.24 -2.01
CA LEU A 30 -8.08 -6.40 -2.73
C LEU A 30 -8.41 -7.74 -2.06
N THR A 31 -8.84 -7.74 -0.78
CA THR A 31 -9.30 -8.97 -0.11
C THR A 31 -10.52 -9.59 -0.80
N SER A 32 -11.34 -8.76 -1.47
CA SER A 32 -12.50 -9.22 -2.25
C SER A 32 -12.12 -9.69 -3.67
N GLY A 33 -10.83 -9.78 -3.98
CA GLY A 33 -10.30 -10.16 -5.29
C GLY A 33 -9.62 -9.02 -6.05
N LYS A 34 -8.98 -9.40 -7.16
CA LYS A 34 -8.21 -8.50 -8.04
C LYS A 34 -9.09 -7.35 -8.54
N LYS A 35 -8.54 -6.13 -8.55
CA LYS A 35 -9.18 -4.93 -9.09
C LYS A 35 -8.26 -4.20 -10.05
N ARG A 36 -8.82 -3.64 -11.11
CA ARG A 36 -8.14 -2.68 -11.97
C ARG A 36 -7.92 -1.38 -11.21
N THR A 37 -6.88 -0.63 -11.57
CA THR A 37 -6.56 0.66 -10.94
C THR A 37 -7.73 1.64 -10.94
N ASN A 38 -8.52 1.68 -12.02
CA ASN A 38 -9.70 2.54 -12.12
C ASN A 38 -10.84 2.09 -11.18
N GLU A 39 -10.95 0.81 -10.88
CA GLU A 39 -11.95 0.31 -9.92
C GLU A 39 -11.55 0.71 -8.49
N LEU A 40 -10.27 0.59 -8.14
CA LEU A 40 -9.74 1.10 -6.88
C LEU A 40 -9.91 2.62 -6.75
N ARG A 41 -9.70 3.36 -7.85
CA ARG A 41 -9.92 4.80 -7.94
C ARG A 41 -11.35 5.19 -7.60
N SER A 42 -12.33 4.48 -8.16
CA SER A 42 -13.75 4.72 -7.91
C SER A 42 -14.17 4.38 -6.48
N LEU A 43 -13.55 3.36 -5.86
CA LEU A 43 -13.81 2.99 -4.46
C LEU A 43 -13.17 3.94 -3.46
N MET A 44 -12.16 4.71 -3.88
CA MET A 44 -11.36 5.58 -3.03
C MET A 44 -11.28 7.01 -3.61
N PRO A 45 -12.40 7.76 -3.71
CA PRO A 45 -12.45 9.05 -4.42
C PRO A 45 -11.49 10.11 -3.84
N GLU A 46 -11.17 10.01 -2.55
CA GLU A 46 -10.29 10.92 -1.79
C GLU A 46 -8.80 10.81 -2.16
N ILE A 47 -8.37 9.69 -2.78
CA ILE A 47 -6.97 9.55 -3.20
C ILE A 47 -6.76 10.34 -4.49
N THR A 48 -5.53 10.74 -4.84
CA THR A 48 -5.20 11.27 -6.18
C THR A 48 -4.63 10.17 -7.08
N GLN A 49 -4.79 10.26 -8.40
CA GLN A 49 -4.40 9.15 -9.30
C GLN A 49 -2.90 8.90 -9.19
N ARG A 50 -2.13 9.99 -9.07
CA ARG A 50 -0.69 9.97 -8.80
C ARG A 50 -0.36 9.25 -7.49
N MET A 51 -1.11 9.52 -6.42
CA MET A 51 -0.91 8.86 -5.14
C MET A 51 -1.26 7.37 -5.22
N LEU A 52 -2.39 7.00 -5.83
CA LEU A 52 -2.78 5.60 -6.02
C LEU A 52 -1.69 4.81 -6.75
N THR A 53 -1.19 5.33 -7.87
CA THR A 53 -0.09 4.69 -8.63
C THR A 53 1.18 4.59 -7.79
N LYS A 54 1.52 5.62 -7.01
CA LYS A 54 2.69 5.59 -6.11
C LYS A 54 2.55 4.47 -5.07
N GLN A 55 1.40 4.38 -4.42
CA GLN A 55 1.14 3.40 -3.35
C GLN A 55 1.09 1.96 -3.89
N LEU A 56 0.50 1.73 -5.07
CA LEU A 56 0.52 0.41 -5.72
C LEU A 56 1.95 -0.04 -6.05
N ARG A 57 2.78 0.85 -6.62
CA ARG A 57 4.20 0.55 -6.88
C ARG A 57 5.01 0.31 -5.60
N GLU A 58 4.67 0.98 -4.51
CA GLU A 58 5.28 0.71 -3.19
C GLU A 58 4.90 -0.69 -2.71
N LEU A 59 3.62 -1.05 -2.74
CA LEU A 59 3.14 -2.39 -2.36
C LEU A 59 3.78 -3.50 -3.21
N GLU A 60 3.94 -3.29 -4.52
CA GLU A 60 4.64 -4.24 -5.41
C GLU A 60 6.12 -4.39 -5.05
N ARG A 61 6.81 -3.29 -4.70
CA ARG A 61 8.23 -3.33 -4.29
C ARG A 61 8.42 -3.98 -2.94
N ASP A 62 7.48 -3.78 -2.01
CA ASP A 62 7.52 -4.33 -0.66
C ASP A 62 7.25 -5.85 -0.64
N LYS A 63 7.01 -6.47 -1.81
CA LYS A 63 6.75 -7.92 -1.99
C LYS A 63 5.63 -8.44 -1.09
N VAL A 64 4.57 -7.66 -0.92
CA VAL A 64 3.30 -8.18 -0.38
C VAL A 64 2.61 -8.93 -1.52
N ASN A 65 3.08 -10.14 -1.79
CA ASN A 65 2.46 -11.09 -2.71
C ASN A 65 2.66 -12.51 -2.18
#